data_AF-A0A133LIM6-F1
#
_entry.id   AF-A0A133LIM6-F1
#
_cell.length_a   1.000
_cell.length_b   1.000
_cell.length_c   1.000
_cell.angle_alpha   90.00
_cell.angle_beta   90.00
_cell.angle_gamma   90.00
#
_symmetry.space_group_name_H-M   'P 1'
#
loop_
_entity.id
_entity.type
_entity.pdbx_description
1 polymer ?
#
loop_
_entity_poly.entity_id
_entity_poly.type
_entity_poly.pdbx_seq_one_letter_code
_entity_poly.pdbx_strand_id
1 'polypeptide(L)'
;MLFIGALLLTWSVIRQQESTLAIRAVNQGASMPDGFSIWHHLDANGIRFKSITPQNDALLITFDSSAQSAAAKVVLDRTLPHGFVIAQQDDDNQAVQWLSRLRDTPHRFG
;
A
#
# COMPACT_ATOMS: atom_id res chain seq x y z
N MET A 1 -21.95 30.03 -10.55
CA MET A 1 -22.17 28.65 -10.09
C MET A 1 -21.21 27.62 -10.70
N LEU A 2 -20.75 27.76 -11.95
CA LEU A 2 -19.76 26.85 -12.57
C LEU A 2 -18.35 26.87 -11.93
N PHE A 3 -17.90 28.01 -11.42
CA PHE A 3 -16.55 28.14 -10.83
C PHE A 3 -16.35 27.34 -9.53
N ILE A 4 -17.41 27.15 -8.74
CA ILE A 4 -17.33 26.41 -7.47
C ILE A 4 -17.19 24.90 -7.74
N GLY A 5 -17.91 24.38 -8.73
CA GLY A 5 -17.81 22.96 -9.12
C GLY A 5 -16.42 22.61 -9.65
N ALA A 6 -15.81 23.48 -10.46
CA ALA A 6 -14.45 23.29 -10.93
C ALA A 6 -13.43 23.31 -9.77
N LEU A 7 -13.61 24.19 -8.78
CA LEU A 7 -12.73 24.30 -7.62
C LEU A 7 -12.82 23.08 -6.69
N LEU A 8 -13.99 22.46 -6.57
CA LEU A 8 -14.18 21.25 -5.76
C LEU A 8 -13.53 20.01 -6.42
N LEU A 9 -13.58 19.90 -7.75
CA LEU A 9 -12.93 18.81 -8.48
C LEU A 9 -11.40 18.92 -8.40
N THR A 10 -10.85 20.12 -8.56
CA THR A 10 -9.40 20.33 -8.43
C THR A 10 -8.91 20.08 -7.00
N TRP A 11 -9.70 20.44 -5.99
CA TRP A 11 -9.39 20.14 -4.59
C TRP A 11 -9.40 18.63 -4.28
N SER A 12 -10.30 17.88 -4.93
CA SER A 12 -10.39 16.42 -4.74
C SER A 12 -9.20 15.68 -5.33
N VAL A 13 -8.65 16.15 -6.46
CA VAL A 13 -7.43 15.60 -7.08
C VAL A 13 -6.20 15.93 -6.22
N ILE A 14 -6.11 17.14 -5.67
CA ILE A 14 -5.00 17.54 -4.79
C ILE A 14 -4.94 16.71 -3.49
N ARG A 15 -6.06 16.14 -3.04
CA ARG A 15 -6.13 15.28 -1.86
C ARG A 15 -5.89 13.79 -2.14
N GLN A 16 -5.67 13.39 -3.38
CA GLN A 16 -5.23 12.04 -3.69
C GLN A 16 -3.75 11.90 -3.33
N GLN A 17 -3.49 11.75 -2.03
CA GLN A 17 -2.19 11.34 -1.54
C GLN A 17 -2.01 9.86 -1.81
N GLU A 18 -0.87 9.51 -2.37
CA GLU A 18 -0.50 8.12 -2.59
C GLU A 18 -0.52 7.37 -1.26
N SER A 19 -0.80 6.07 -1.33
CA SER A 19 -0.83 5.22 -0.15
C SER A 19 -0.30 3.85 -0.48
N THR A 20 0.55 3.33 0.38
CA THR A 20 1.19 2.03 0.20
C THR A 20 0.68 1.06 1.26
N LEU A 21 0.23 -0.10 0.82
CA LEU A 21 -0.17 -1.20 1.67
C LEU A 21 0.98 -2.21 1.72
N ALA A 22 1.50 -2.47 2.91
CA ALA A 22 2.53 -3.47 3.15
C ALA A 22 1.88 -4.75 3.71
N ILE A 23 2.13 -5.87 3.03
CA ILE A 23 1.68 -7.19 3.46
C ILE A 23 2.89 -8.00 3.89
N ARG A 24 2.89 -8.48 5.13
CA ARG A 24 3.99 -9.26 5.71
C ARG A 24 3.48 -10.55 6.31
N ALA A 25 4.26 -11.63 6.21
CA ALA A 25 4.00 -12.83 6.98
C ALA A 25 4.30 -12.59 8.47
N VAL A 26 3.43 -13.07 9.36
CA VAL A 26 3.60 -12.96 10.83
C VAL A 26 4.71 -13.89 11.31
N ASN A 27 4.87 -15.06 10.66
CA ASN A 27 5.89 -16.04 11.00
C ASN A 27 7.06 -15.95 10.03
N GLN A 28 8.28 -15.84 10.56
CA GLN A 28 9.52 -15.95 9.80
C GLN A 28 9.63 -17.37 9.22
N GLY A 29 9.19 -17.56 7.97
CA GLY A 29 9.15 -18.85 7.28
C GLY A 29 7.81 -19.23 6.64
N ALA A 30 6.74 -18.45 6.84
CA ALA A 30 5.52 -18.65 6.06
C ALA A 30 5.72 -18.08 4.65
N SER A 31 5.29 -18.84 3.62
CA SER A 31 5.41 -18.41 2.23
C SER A 31 4.72 -17.06 2.01
N MET A 32 5.46 -16.11 1.46
CA MET A 32 4.96 -14.82 1.01
C MET A 32 3.77 -15.03 0.05
N PRO A 33 2.67 -14.26 0.15
CA PRO A 33 1.60 -14.33 -0.83
C PRO A 33 2.15 -13.90 -2.18
N ASP A 34 1.83 -14.67 -3.22
CA ASP A 34 2.18 -14.32 -4.58
C ASP A 34 1.46 -13.03 -5.00
N GLY A 35 2.19 -12.12 -5.64
CA GLY A 35 1.66 -10.87 -6.15
C GLY A 35 0.51 -11.07 -7.14
N PHE A 36 0.49 -12.20 -7.87
CA PHE A 36 -0.62 -12.54 -8.77
C PHE A 36 -1.93 -12.88 -8.02
N SER A 37 -1.83 -13.59 -6.89
CA SER A 37 -3.02 -13.92 -6.08
C SER A 37 -3.63 -12.66 -5.47
N ILE A 38 -2.78 -11.78 -4.96
CA ILE A 38 -3.17 -10.46 -4.45
C ILE A 38 -3.82 -9.62 -5.55
N TRP A 39 -3.19 -9.57 -6.73
CA TRP A 39 -3.72 -8.87 -7.90
C TRP A 39 -5.14 -9.33 -8.23
N HIS A 40 -5.36 -10.65 -8.28
CA HIS A 40 -6.66 -11.22 -8.61
C HIS A 40 -7.75 -10.82 -7.61
N HIS A 41 -7.44 -10.79 -6.31
CA HIS A 41 -8.40 -10.34 -5.30
C HIS A 41 -8.74 -8.85 -5.42
N LEU A 42 -7.76 -8.00 -5.73
CA LEU A 42 -7.98 -6.58 -5.91
C LEU A 42 -8.79 -6.30 -7.19
N ASP A 43 -8.44 -6.95 -8.30
CA ASP A 43 -9.13 -6.81 -9.58
C ASP A 43 -10.58 -7.29 -9.51
N ALA A 44 -10.83 -8.45 -8.89
CA ALA A 44 -12.18 -8.98 -8.69
C ALA A 44 -13.08 -8.07 -7.81
N ASN A 45 -12.48 -7.21 -6.99
CA ASN A 45 -13.20 -6.22 -6.18
C ASN A 45 -13.18 -4.81 -6.80
N GLY A 46 -12.68 -4.66 -8.03
CA GLY A 46 -12.60 -3.39 -8.75
C GLY A 46 -11.60 -2.39 -8.16
N ILE A 47 -10.64 -2.87 -7.37
CA ILE A 47 -9.66 -2.02 -6.69
C ILE A 47 -8.43 -1.84 -7.58
N ARG A 48 -8.31 -0.65 -8.15
CA ARG A 48 -7.13 -0.25 -8.93
C ARG A 48 -5.97 0.09 -8.01
N PHE A 49 -4.78 -0.35 -8.39
CA PHE A 49 -3.50 -0.04 -7.74
C PHE A 49 -2.51 0.50 -8.78
N LYS A 50 -1.49 1.20 -8.31
CA LYS A 50 -0.43 1.81 -9.13
C LYS A 50 0.72 0.84 -9.40
N SER A 51 1.15 0.11 -8.38
CA SER A 51 2.20 -0.90 -8.51
C SER A 51 2.10 -1.98 -7.43
N ILE A 52 2.66 -3.16 -7.72
CA ILE A 52 2.93 -4.22 -6.76
C ILE A 52 4.44 -4.48 -6.80
N THR A 53 5.10 -4.47 -5.66
CA THR A 53 6.56 -4.62 -5.56
C THR A 53 6.91 -5.59 -4.44
N PRO A 54 7.53 -6.74 -4.74
CA PRO A 54 8.08 -7.62 -3.70
C PRO A 54 9.31 -6.98 -3.07
N GLN A 55 9.37 -6.93 -1.73
CA GLN A 55 10.47 -6.36 -0.96
C GLN A 55 10.81 -7.26 0.24
N ASN A 56 11.90 -8.02 0.12
CA ASN A 56 12.40 -8.93 1.16
C ASN A 56 11.29 -9.86 1.69
N ASP A 57 10.78 -9.60 2.90
CA ASP A 57 9.71 -10.36 3.58
C ASP A 57 8.34 -9.66 3.53
N ALA A 58 8.18 -8.70 2.62
CA ALA A 58 6.95 -7.94 2.44
C ALA A 58 6.56 -7.82 0.96
N LEU A 59 5.26 -7.74 0.71
CA LEU A 59 4.72 -7.31 -0.57
C LEU A 59 4.16 -5.89 -0.41
N LEU A 60 4.68 -4.94 -1.18
CA LEU A 60 4.22 -3.56 -1.18
C LEU A 60 3.25 -3.34 -2.34
N ILE A 61 2.13 -2.68 -2.06
CA ILE A 61 1.14 -2.31 -3.07
C ILE A 61 0.89 -0.82 -2.95
N THR A 62 1.24 -0.06 -3.97
CA THR A 62 1.04 1.39 -3.97
C THR A 62 -0.26 1.73 -4.71
N PHE A 63 -1.00 2.69 -4.17
CA PHE A 63 -2.29 3.17 -4.66
C PHE A 63 -2.22 4.67 -4.91
N ASP A 64 -3.00 5.14 -5.88
CA ASP A 64 -3.13 6.58 -6.18
C ASP A 64 -3.87 7.35 -5.07
N SER A 65 -4.55 6.64 -4.15
CA SER A 65 -5.23 7.28 -3.03
C SER A 65 -5.31 6.40 -1.77
N SER A 66 -5.27 7.05 -0.60
CA SER A 66 -5.54 6.42 0.72
C SER A 66 -6.90 5.72 0.81
N ALA A 67 -7.92 6.22 0.12
CA ALA A 67 -9.23 5.55 0.08
C ALA A 67 -9.17 4.18 -0.61
N GLN A 68 -8.37 4.06 -1.68
CA GLN A 68 -8.20 2.79 -2.40
C GLN A 68 -7.39 1.79 -1.58
N SER A 69 -6.33 2.23 -0.90
CA SER A 69 -5.53 1.34 -0.03
C SER A 69 -6.33 0.89 1.20
N ALA A 70 -7.21 1.74 1.75
CA ALA A 70 -8.11 1.36 2.82
C ALA A 70 -9.13 0.31 2.37
N ALA A 71 -9.72 0.48 1.18
CA ALA A 71 -10.60 -0.52 0.58
C ALA A 71 -9.86 -1.84 0.32
N ALA A 72 -8.63 -1.75 -0.20
CA ALA A 72 -7.76 -2.91 -0.43
C ALA A 72 -7.46 -3.65 0.87
N LYS A 73 -7.15 -2.92 1.93
CA LYS A 73 -6.93 -3.50 3.27
C LYS A 73 -8.14 -4.32 3.70
N VAL A 74 -9.35 -3.78 3.59
CA VAL A 74 -10.57 -4.50 4.01
C VAL A 74 -10.80 -5.76 3.20
N VAL A 75 -10.56 -5.72 1.88
CA VAL A 75 -10.68 -6.91 1.03
C VAL A 75 -9.64 -7.95 1.42
N LEU A 76 -8.38 -7.54 1.52
CA LEU A 76 -7.26 -8.44 1.80
C LEU A 76 -7.32 -9.03 3.21
N ASP A 77 -7.82 -8.28 4.20
CA ASP A 77 -8.03 -8.79 5.57
C ASP A 77 -9.09 -9.90 5.62
N ARG A 78 -10.00 -9.92 4.64
CA ARG A 78 -11.03 -10.96 4.50
C ARG A 78 -10.61 -12.13 3.62
N THR A 79 -9.78 -11.88 2.60
CA THR A 79 -9.39 -12.90 1.62
C THR A 79 -8.11 -13.62 1.98
N LEU A 80 -7.19 -12.96 2.69
CA LEU A 80 -5.92 -13.58 3.05
C LEU A 80 -6.08 -14.54 4.24
N PRO A 81 -5.38 -15.69 4.22
CA PRO A 81 -5.33 -16.61 5.35
C PRO A 81 -4.82 -15.91 6.62
N HIS A 82 -5.20 -16.44 7.79
CA HIS A 82 -4.59 -16.01 9.04
C HIS A 82 -3.07 -16.20 9.00
N GLY A 83 -2.32 -15.21 9.49
CA GLY A 83 -0.85 -15.24 9.45
C GLY A 83 -0.20 -14.16 8.60
N PHE A 84 -0.97 -13.21 8.06
CA PHE A 84 -0.45 -12.02 7.40
C PHE A 84 -0.82 -10.74 8.17
N VAL A 85 0.14 -9.82 8.28
CA VAL A 85 -0.07 -8.45 8.77
C VAL A 85 -0.20 -7.53 7.57
N ILE A 86 -1.31 -6.80 7.49
CA ILE A 86 -1.59 -5.84 6.43
C ILE A 86 -1.58 -4.44 7.04
N ALA A 87 -0.55 -3.65 6.74
CA ALA A 87 -0.36 -2.30 7.24
C ALA A 87 -0.54 -1.27 6.12
N GLN A 88 -1.40 -0.27 6.34
CA GLN A 88 -1.55 0.87 5.44
C GLN A 88 -0.59 2.00 5.85
N GLN A 89 0.12 2.56 4.87
CA GLN A 89 1.01 3.70 5.03
C GLN A 89 0.64 4.76 4.00
N ASP A 90 0.05 5.85 4.46
CA ASP A 90 -0.18 7.03 3.60
C ASP A 90 1.14 7.78 3.41
N ASP A 91 1.35 8.40 2.24
CA ASP A 91 2.62 9.04 1.86
C ASP A 91 3.01 10.23 2.77
N ASP A 92 2.03 10.79 3.49
CA ASP A 92 2.24 11.76 4.57
C ASP A 92 3.08 11.19 5.74
N ASN A 93 3.21 9.86 5.81
CA ASN A 93 4.10 9.19 6.74
C ASN A 93 5.51 9.02 6.15
N GLN A 94 6.03 10.10 5.55
CA GLN A 94 7.46 10.27 5.24
C GLN A 94 8.34 9.86 6.44
N ALA A 95 7.77 9.99 7.64
CA ALA A 95 8.37 9.57 8.89
C ALA A 95 8.83 8.10 8.91
N VAL A 96 7.96 7.21 8.42
CA VAL A 96 8.25 5.77 8.43
C VAL A 96 9.10 5.38 7.23
N GLN A 97 8.95 6.05 6.08
CA GLN A 97 9.81 5.82 4.91
C GLN A 97 11.26 6.25 5.15
N TRP A 98 11.53 7.33 5.89
CA TRP A 98 12.90 7.67 6.28
C TRP A 98 13.45 6.67 7.30
N LEU A 99 12.61 6.19 8.23
CA LEU A 99 13.04 5.25 9.25
C LEU A 99 13.42 3.90 8.66
N SER A 100 12.66 3.43 7.66
CA SER A 100 13.03 2.26 6.86
C SER A 100 14.34 2.50 6.11
N ARG A 101 14.49 3.65 5.43
CA ARG A 101 15.73 4.00 4.72
C ARG A 101 16.97 4.07 5.61
N LEU A 102 16.86 4.58 6.84
CA LEU A 102 17.96 4.59 7.81
C LEU A 102 18.31 3.21 8.37
N ARG A 103 17.31 2.33 8.49
CA ARG A 103 17.53 0.95 8.95
C ARG A 103 18.14 0.09 7.84
N ASP A 104 17.81 0.38 6.59
CA ASP A 104 18.25 -0.34 5.40
C ASP A 104 19.57 0.18 4.81
N THR A 105 20.24 1.16 5.42
CA THR A 105 21.63 1.53 5.10
C THR A 105 22.62 0.76 5.98
N PRO A 106 23.06 -0.45 5.58
CA PRO A 106 24.16 -1.11 6.26
C PRO A 106 25.40 -0.24 6.11
N HIS A 107 26.03 0.04 7.24
CA HIS A 107 27.24 0.82 7.36
C HIS A 107 28.37 0.14 6.57
N ARG A 108 28.55 0.52 5.30
CA ARG A 108 29.77 0.25 4.55
C ARG A 108 30.67 1.48 4.63
N PHE A 109 31.22 1.71 5.82
CA PHE A 109 32.43 2.49 5.99
C PHE A 109 33.58 1.50 6.16
N GLY A 110 34.30 1.28 5.06
CA GLY A 110 35.60 0.61 5.04
C GLY A 110 36.64 1.61 4.60
#